data_AF-A0A0Q9DHV6-F1
#
_entry.id   AF-A0A0Q9DHV6-F1
#
_cell.length_a   1.000
_cell.length_b   1.000
_cell.length_c   1.000
_cell.angle_alpha   90.00
_cell.angle_beta   90.00
_cell.angle_gamma   90.00
#
_symmetry.space_group_name_H-M   'P 1'
#
loop_
_entity.id
_entity.type
_entity.pdbx_description
1 polymer ?
#
loop_
_entity_poly.entity_id
_entity_poly.type
_entity_poly.pdbx_seq_one_letter_code
_entity_poly.pdbx_strand_id
1 'polypeptide(L)'
;MTVPQSSLHSAWMVELGQESRLALLDETIEALLARGLHVVLGVRDGGTEHAGSPQMREESLPAAQARHRQSVLIWQHLARRYASRPQRLLFEVSFAQGAASTLKNRQATSLLKAIRKSNPTRVLVLGWADAIGLPQLELPGDRHLIVGITHVEPFRFTRQGVSGISGAEQWRGTTCCSAQELQLMALPLDIAKTWSLENRYPVWVRDFVSYQDIPIELRARHARLVRQAAEERGFSWVYGDFSTDFGIYETASHVWQMPLLQALLGP
;
A
#
# COMPACT_ATOMS: atom_id res chain seq x y z
N MET A 1 23.83 -10.92 24.55
CA MET A 1 25.26 -10.54 24.58
C MET A 1 25.33 -9.03 24.42
N THR A 2 25.77 -8.32 25.45
CA THR A 2 25.91 -6.86 25.44
C THR A 2 27.35 -6.48 25.16
N VAL A 3 27.55 -5.46 24.34
CA VAL A 3 28.79 -4.67 24.27
C VAL A 3 28.41 -3.20 24.09
N PRO A 4 28.81 -2.31 25.01
CA PRO A 4 28.78 -0.87 24.76
C PRO A 4 30.15 -0.19 24.86
N GLN A 5 30.18 0.99 24.21
CA GLN A 5 31.16 2.10 24.18
C GLN A 5 32.36 1.94 23.22
N SER A 6 32.73 2.92 22.37
CA SER A 6 32.21 4.25 22.03
C SER A 6 33.01 4.80 20.82
N SER A 7 32.38 5.64 20.00
CA SER A 7 32.96 6.64 19.07
C SER A 7 33.54 6.21 17.71
N LEU A 8 33.11 6.94 16.66
CA LEU A 8 33.67 7.06 15.30
C LEU A 8 33.42 5.90 14.31
N HIS A 9 32.18 5.76 13.83
CA HIS A 9 31.86 5.21 12.48
C HIS A 9 30.37 5.39 12.10
N SER A 10 29.66 6.38 12.67
CA SER A 10 28.20 6.47 12.54
C SER A 10 27.72 6.88 11.15
N ALA A 11 28.42 7.78 10.44
CA ALA A 11 28.05 8.14 9.07
C ALA A 11 28.36 6.99 8.10
N TRP A 12 29.55 6.40 8.20
CA TRP A 12 30.00 5.33 7.30
C TRP A 12 29.22 4.02 7.51
N MET A 13 28.87 3.63 8.74
CA MET A 13 28.02 2.45 8.95
C MET A 13 26.56 2.70 8.56
N VAL A 14 26.07 3.93 8.68
CA VAL A 14 24.74 4.31 8.17
C VAL A 14 24.75 4.31 6.64
N GLU A 15 25.79 4.84 6.00
CA GLU A 15 25.98 4.83 4.54
C GLU A 15 26.18 3.41 4.01
N LEU A 16 27.04 2.59 4.63
CA LEU A 16 27.22 1.17 4.29
C LEU A 16 25.92 0.39 4.50
N GLY A 17 25.16 0.69 5.56
CA GLY A 17 23.85 0.12 5.80
C GLY A 17 22.80 0.57 4.77
N GLN A 18 22.87 1.82 4.30
CA GLN A 18 22.01 2.34 3.24
C GLN A 18 22.35 1.74 1.88
N GLU A 19 23.62 1.70 1.50
CA GLU A 19 24.08 1.08 0.26
C GLU A 19 23.78 -0.42 0.24
N SER A 20 23.98 -1.13 1.36
CA SER A 20 23.61 -2.55 1.45
C SER A 20 22.10 -2.77 1.29
N ARG A 21 21.27 -1.86 1.85
CA ARG A 21 19.80 -1.91 1.65
C ARG A 21 19.40 -1.60 0.22
N LEU A 22 20.06 -0.64 -0.44
CA LEU A 22 19.83 -0.33 -1.84
C LEU A 22 20.30 -1.47 -2.77
N ALA A 23 21.41 -2.12 -2.46
CA ALA A 23 21.87 -3.31 -3.19
C ALA A 23 20.87 -4.46 -3.07
N LEU A 24 20.37 -4.74 -1.86
CA LEU A 24 19.32 -5.75 -1.67
C LEU A 24 18.03 -5.39 -2.42
N LEU A 25 17.66 -4.11 -2.44
CA LEU A 25 16.50 -3.62 -3.18
C LEU A 25 16.70 -3.81 -4.70
N ASP A 26 17.88 -3.48 -5.22
CA ASP A 26 18.25 -3.73 -6.62
C ASP A 26 18.09 -5.22 -6.95
N GLU A 27 18.74 -6.11 -6.19
CA GLU A 27 18.69 -7.56 -6.40
C GLU A 27 17.25 -8.08 -6.39
N THR A 28 16.43 -7.60 -5.46
CA THR A 28 15.01 -7.98 -5.35
C THR A 28 14.21 -7.52 -6.57
N ILE A 29 14.37 -6.26 -6.99
CA ILE A 29 13.68 -5.71 -8.16
C ILE A 29 14.08 -6.48 -9.41
N GLU A 30 15.38 -6.70 -9.64
CA GLU A 30 15.85 -7.41 -10.82
C GLU A 30 15.40 -8.88 -10.83
N ALA A 31 15.40 -9.56 -9.67
CA ALA A 31 14.92 -10.94 -9.56
C ALA A 31 13.42 -11.09 -9.88
N LEU A 32 12.59 -10.12 -9.51
CA LEU A 32 11.16 -10.10 -9.81
C LEU A 32 10.90 -9.74 -11.28
N LEU A 33 11.60 -8.74 -11.81
CA LEU A 33 11.50 -8.33 -13.22
C LEU A 33 11.97 -9.43 -14.18
N ALA A 34 13.02 -10.18 -13.82
CA ALA A 34 13.53 -11.31 -14.59
C ALA A 34 12.51 -12.47 -14.67
N ARG A 35 11.63 -12.60 -13.67
CA ARG A 35 10.48 -13.53 -13.68
C ARG A 35 9.28 -13.03 -14.47
N GLY A 36 9.40 -11.85 -15.09
CA GLY A 36 8.35 -11.26 -15.91
C GLY A 36 7.26 -10.50 -15.13
N LEU A 37 7.42 -10.35 -13.82
CA LEU A 37 6.45 -9.68 -12.96
C LEU A 37 6.46 -8.16 -13.17
N HIS A 38 5.31 -7.54 -12.94
CA HIS A 38 5.25 -6.10 -12.66
C HIS A 38 5.67 -5.88 -11.21
N VAL A 39 6.48 -4.86 -10.97
CA VAL A 39 7.01 -4.51 -9.65
C VAL A 39 6.57 -3.10 -9.32
N VAL A 40 5.89 -2.92 -8.19
CA VAL A 40 5.53 -1.59 -7.69
C VAL A 40 6.46 -1.25 -6.53
N LEU A 41 7.38 -0.32 -6.75
CA LEU A 41 8.24 0.20 -5.70
C LEU A 41 7.51 1.33 -4.97
N GLY A 42 7.16 1.13 -3.71
CA GLY A 42 6.56 2.16 -2.86
C GLY A 42 7.55 2.73 -1.83
N VAL A 43 7.40 4.01 -1.52
CA VAL A 43 8.01 4.62 -0.32
C VAL A 43 6.87 4.89 0.65
N ARG A 44 6.85 4.12 1.74
CA ARG A 44 5.83 4.19 2.80
C ARG A 44 6.48 4.65 4.09
N ASP A 45 5.74 5.40 4.90
CA ASP A 45 6.16 5.71 6.25
C ASP A 45 6.10 4.43 7.09
N GLY A 46 7.11 4.16 7.90
CA GLY A 46 7.29 2.90 8.65
C GLY A 46 6.25 2.61 9.75
N GLY A 47 5.07 3.23 9.71
CA GLY A 47 3.92 2.80 10.49
C GLY A 47 3.33 1.53 9.87
N THR A 48 2.93 0.58 10.71
CA THR A 48 2.17 -0.59 10.26
C THR A 48 0.87 -0.12 9.60
N GLU A 49 0.79 -0.17 8.26
CA GLU A 49 -0.42 0.23 7.49
C GLU A 49 -1.68 -0.48 7.98
N HIS A 50 -1.51 -1.66 8.55
CA HIS A 50 -2.57 -2.53 9.03
C HIS A 50 -2.99 -2.30 10.48
N ALA A 51 -2.18 -1.61 11.28
CA ALA A 51 -2.57 -1.18 12.62
C ALA A 51 -3.29 0.16 12.48
N GLY A 52 -4.56 0.11 12.07
CA GLY A 52 -5.46 1.26 12.06
C GLY A 52 -5.74 1.79 13.46
N SER A 53 -4.70 2.27 14.16
CA SER A 53 -4.85 2.92 15.44
C SER A 53 -5.48 4.30 15.21
N PRO A 54 -6.66 4.61 15.81
CA PRO A 54 -7.27 5.94 15.74
C PRO A 54 -6.47 6.99 16.55
N GLN A 55 -5.46 6.57 17.31
CA GLN A 55 -4.58 7.44 18.07
C GLN A 55 -3.40 7.92 17.21
N MET A 56 -3.70 8.43 16.02
CA MET A 56 -2.71 9.24 15.34
C MET A 56 -2.63 10.56 16.08
N ARG A 57 -1.49 10.80 16.74
CA ARG A 57 -1.14 12.16 17.14
C ARG A 57 -1.23 13.00 15.88
N GLU A 58 -2.10 14.01 15.92
CA GLU A 58 -2.21 14.99 14.85
C GLU A 58 -0.81 15.55 14.61
N GLU A 59 -0.25 15.19 13.46
CA GLU A 59 1.11 15.56 13.16
C GLU A 59 1.15 17.08 12.96
N SER A 60 2.10 17.74 13.61
CA SER A 60 2.27 19.17 13.42
C SER A 60 2.62 19.49 11.96
N LEU A 61 2.12 20.60 11.45
CA LEU A 61 2.41 21.05 10.09
C LEU A 61 3.93 21.09 9.76
N PRO A 62 4.84 21.54 10.66
CA PRO A 62 6.28 21.49 10.41
C PRO A 62 6.83 20.08 10.23
N ALA A 63 6.36 19.10 11.01
CA ALA A 63 6.78 17.71 10.89
C ALA A 63 6.28 17.11 9.55
N ALA A 64 5.02 17.36 9.20
CA ALA A 64 4.45 16.92 7.92
C ALA A 64 5.22 17.52 6.72
N GLN A 65 5.64 18.78 6.80
CA GLN A 65 6.47 19.43 5.78
C GLN A 65 7.89 18.85 5.71
N ALA A 66 8.51 18.59 6.86
CA ALA A 66 9.85 17.99 6.92
C ALA A 66 9.86 16.59 6.30
N ARG A 67 8.88 15.76 6.67
CA ARG A 67 8.69 14.42 6.09
C ARG A 67 8.47 14.50 4.59
N HIS A 68 7.59 15.39 4.13
CA HIS A 68 7.36 15.58 2.70
C HIS A 68 8.65 15.96 1.94
N ARG A 69 9.47 16.88 2.47
CA ARG A 69 10.77 17.23 1.88
C ARG A 69 11.68 16.01 1.78
N GLN A 70 11.72 15.18 2.81
CA GLN A 70 12.48 13.94 2.81
C GLN A 70 11.97 12.95 1.75
N SER A 71 10.65 12.75 1.65
CA SER A 71 10.05 11.90 0.62
C SER A 71 10.42 12.37 -0.80
N VAL A 72 10.43 13.69 -1.05
CA VAL A 72 10.86 14.24 -2.34
C VAL A 72 12.32 13.90 -2.64
N LEU A 73 13.24 14.01 -1.66
CA LEU A 73 14.65 13.67 -1.84
C LEU A 73 14.86 12.17 -2.09
N ILE A 74 14.17 11.32 -1.34
CA ILE A 74 14.19 9.86 -1.54
C ILE A 74 13.72 9.53 -2.96
N TRP A 75 12.59 10.10 -3.39
CA TRP A 75 12.06 9.88 -4.73
C TRP A 75 13.00 10.37 -5.84
N GLN A 76 13.67 11.52 -5.67
CA GLN A 76 14.67 11.97 -6.64
C GLN A 76 15.85 11.01 -6.77
N HIS A 77 16.26 10.38 -5.66
CA HIS A 77 17.34 9.40 -5.66
C HIS A 77 16.89 8.10 -6.33
N LEU A 78 15.81 7.47 -5.84
CA LEU A 78 15.30 6.20 -6.36
C LEU A 78 14.87 6.31 -7.82
N ALA A 79 14.20 7.39 -8.20
CA ALA A 79 13.78 7.61 -9.58
C ALA A 79 14.97 7.71 -10.53
N ARG A 80 16.07 8.37 -10.14
CA ARG A 80 17.30 8.38 -10.96
C ARG A 80 17.96 7.00 -11.01
N ARG A 81 18.08 6.32 -9.87
CA ARG A 81 18.70 4.99 -9.78
C ARG A 81 18.03 3.98 -10.71
N TYR A 82 16.71 4.00 -10.76
CA TYR A 82 15.93 3.03 -11.55
C TYR A 82 15.41 3.58 -12.89
N ALA A 83 15.90 4.72 -13.37
CA ALA A 83 15.38 5.37 -14.58
C ALA A 83 15.42 4.45 -15.82
N SER A 84 16.48 3.66 -15.97
CA SER A 84 16.69 2.75 -17.10
C SER A 84 15.97 1.41 -16.99
N ARG A 85 15.31 1.12 -15.85
CA ARG A 85 14.60 -0.17 -15.67
C ARG A 85 13.33 -0.23 -16.54
N PRO A 86 12.89 -1.43 -16.95
CA PRO A 86 11.69 -1.60 -17.78
C PRO A 86 10.45 -0.90 -17.22
N GLN A 87 9.47 -0.63 -18.09
CA GLN A 87 8.18 -0.02 -17.71
C GLN A 87 7.33 -0.90 -16.79
N ARG A 88 7.70 -2.18 -16.63
CA ARG A 88 7.13 -3.09 -15.62
C ARG A 88 7.47 -2.68 -14.18
N LEU A 89 8.48 -1.84 -13.96
CA LEU A 89 8.74 -1.20 -12.68
C LEU A 89 7.93 0.09 -12.57
N LEU A 90 6.95 0.09 -11.68
CA LEU A 90 6.11 1.23 -11.33
C LEU A 90 6.61 1.85 -10.03
N PHE A 91 6.28 3.13 -9.81
CA PHE A 91 6.59 3.81 -8.56
C PHE A 91 5.29 4.24 -7.87
N GLU A 92 5.19 3.97 -6.57
CA GLU A 92 4.03 4.29 -5.77
C GLU A 92 4.34 5.36 -4.73
N VAL A 93 3.71 6.53 -4.89
CA VAL A 93 3.75 7.58 -3.88
C VAL A 93 2.59 7.38 -2.90
N SER A 94 2.88 7.43 -1.61
CA SER A 94 1.88 7.36 -0.54
C SER A 94 1.92 8.61 0.32
N PHE A 95 0.81 8.89 0.99
CA PHE A 95 0.69 10.01 1.92
C PHE A 95 0.55 9.49 3.35
N ALA A 96 0.79 10.37 4.32
CA ALA A 96 0.51 10.03 5.70
C ALA A 96 -0.96 9.67 5.88
N GLN A 97 -1.21 8.66 6.71
CA GLN A 97 -2.56 8.29 7.08
C GLN A 97 -3.30 9.50 7.66
N GLY A 98 -4.59 9.64 7.35
CA GLY A 98 -5.42 10.73 7.85
C GLY A 98 -5.06 12.13 7.32
N ALA A 99 -4.06 12.27 6.44
CA ALA A 99 -3.74 13.55 5.84
C ALA A 99 -4.92 14.09 5.02
N ALA A 100 -5.29 15.35 5.26
CA ALA A 100 -6.34 16.03 4.53
C ALA A 100 -6.05 16.06 3.02
N SER A 101 -7.10 15.92 2.19
CA SER A 101 -6.98 15.88 0.72
C SER A 101 -6.25 17.09 0.14
N THR A 102 -6.43 18.29 0.71
CA THR A 102 -5.73 19.51 0.29
C THR A 102 -4.21 19.43 0.52
N LEU A 103 -3.77 18.74 1.57
CA LEU A 103 -2.35 18.46 1.80
C LEU A 103 -1.85 17.40 0.82
N LYS A 104 -2.61 16.30 0.63
CA LYS A 104 -2.28 15.23 -0.32
C LYS A 104 -2.10 15.78 -1.74
N ASN A 105 -3.03 16.60 -2.26
CA ASN A 105 -2.95 17.20 -3.60
C ASN A 105 -1.70 18.08 -3.78
N ARG A 106 -1.36 18.91 -2.78
CA ARG A 106 -0.14 19.73 -2.82
C ARG A 106 1.13 18.87 -2.83
N GLN A 107 1.18 17.83 -2.01
CA GLN A 107 2.32 16.92 -1.94
C GLN A 107 2.46 16.04 -3.19
N ALA A 108 1.35 15.60 -3.77
CA ALA A 108 1.33 14.85 -5.02
C ALA A 108 2.05 15.61 -6.13
N THR A 109 1.71 16.89 -6.31
CA THR A 109 2.27 17.74 -7.37
C THR A 109 3.80 17.80 -7.32
N SER A 110 4.38 18.05 -6.15
CA SER A 110 5.84 18.15 -5.99
C SER A 110 6.55 16.81 -6.13
N LEU A 111 5.97 15.71 -5.61
CA LEU A 111 6.50 14.36 -5.75
C LEU A 111 6.50 13.90 -7.21
N LEU A 112 5.38 14.05 -7.92
CA LEU A 112 5.27 13.70 -9.33
C LEU A 112 6.27 14.51 -10.16
N LYS A 113 6.37 15.83 -9.94
CA LYS A 113 7.36 16.68 -10.61
C LYS A 113 8.79 16.22 -10.35
N ALA A 114 9.10 15.79 -9.14
CA ALA A 114 10.44 15.32 -8.77
C ALA A 114 10.80 14.01 -9.50
N ILE A 115 9.88 13.04 -9.56
CA ILE A 115 10.08 11.76 -10.25
C ILE A 115 10.18 11.95 -11.77
N ARG A 116 9.32 12.80 -12.35
CA ARG A 116 9.24 13.05 -13.79
C ARG A 116 10.51 13.64 -14.39
N LYS A 117 11.39 14.26 -13.58
CA LYS A 117 12.70 14.76 -14.04
C LYS A 117 13.59 13.68 -14.65
N SER A 118 13.53 12.45 -14.14
CA SER A 118 14.30 11.31 -14.67
C SER A 118 13.43 10.21 -15.28
N ASN A 119 12.11 10.26 -15.08
CA ASN A 119 11.17 9.23 -15.52
C ASN A 119 9.94 9.86 -16.19
N PRO A 120 10.09 10.40 -17.42
CA PRO A 120 9.03 11.17 -18.08
C PRO A 120 7.78 10.34 -18.38
N THR A 121 7.90 9.03 -18.58
CA THR A 121 6.80 8.14 -18.99
C THR A 121 6.55 6.96 -18.05
N ARG A 122 7.32 6.80 -16.97
CA ARG A 122 7.12 5.70 -16.03
C ARG A 122 5.75 5.80 -15.38
N VAL A 123 4.99 4.70 -15.34
CA VAL A 123 3.70 4.71 -14.66
C VAL A 123 3.91 4.93 -13.16
N LEU A 124 3.18 5.91 -12.61
CA LEU A 124 3.18 6.23 -11.18
C LEU A 124 1.84 5.87 -10.58
N VAL A 125 1.86 5.19 -9.44
CA VAL A 125 0.69 4.94 -8.61
C VAL A 125 0.59 6.06 -7.58
N LEU A 126 -0.56 6.73 -7.57
CA LEU A 126 -0.92 7.69 -6.53
C LEU A 126 -1.74 6.98 -5.45
N GLY A 127 -1.09 6.60 -4.35
CA GLY A 127 -1.73 5.93 -3.22
C GLY A 127 -2.60 6.89 -2.40
N TRP A 128 -3.87 7.00 -2.77
CA TRP A 128 -4.82 7.94 -2.16
C TRP A 128 -5.40 7.46 -0.82
N ALA A 129 -5.26 6.15 -0.56
CA ALA A 129 -5.80 5.39 0.57
C ALA A 129 -7.31 5.14 0.47
N ASP A 130 -8.17 6.06 0.88
CA ASP A 130 -9.61 5.82 0.94
C ASP A 130 -10.34 6.21 -0.36
N ALA A 131 -11.29 5.39 -0.80
CA ALA A 131 -12.08 5.72 -1.99
C ALA A 131 -13.04 6.90 -1.78
N ILE A 132 -13.49 7.13 -0.53
CA ILE A 132 -14.44 8.18 -0.16
C ILE A 132 -13.87 9.57 -0.46
N GLY A 133 -12.56 9.76 -0.30
CA GLY A 133 -11.88 11.01 -0.61
C GLY A 133 -11.58 11.24 -2.09
N LEU A 134 -11.84 10.27 -2.99
CA LEU A 134 -11.52 10.42 -4.43
C LEU A 134 -12.17 11.64 -5.10
N PRO A 135 -13.41 12.05 -4.78
CA PRO A 135 -13.99 13.28 -5.36
C PRO A 135 -13.18 14.56 -5.05
N GLN A 136 -12.28 14.54 -4.07
CA GLN A 136 -11.40 15.65 -3.71
C GLN A 136 -10.00 15.55 -4.33
N LEU A 137 -9.72 14.46 -5.06
CA LEU A 137 -8.42 14.24 -5.69
C LEU A 137 -8.27 15.17 -6.90
N GLU A 138 -7.22 15.96 -6.88
CA GLU A 138 -6.82 16.82 -8.00
C GLU A 138 -5.58 16.23 -8.67
N LEU A 139 -5.76 15.70 -9.89
CA LEU A 139 -4.65 15.14 -10.65
C LEU A 139 -4.02 16.18 -11.57
N PRO A 140 -2.67 16.26 -11.65
CA PRO A 140 -2.04 17.01 -12.71
C PRO A 140 -2.34 16.35 -14.07
N GLY A 141 -2.20 17.09 -15.17
CA GLY A 141 -2.38 16.57 -16.53
C GLY A 141 -1.25 15.62 -16.95
N ASP A 142 -1.19 14.43 -16.34
CA ASP A 142 -0.17 13.40 -16.56
C ASP A 142 -0.83 12.08 -16.93
N ARG A 143 -0.53 11.57 -18.12
CA ARG A 143 -1.19 10.38 -18.69
C ARG A 143 -0.64 9.05 -18.17
N HIS A 144 0.43 9.06 -17.37
CA HIS A 144 1.08 7.84 -16.88
C HIS A 144 0.81 7.65 -15.38
N LEU A 145 -0.46 7.81 -14.98
CA LEU A 145 -0.91 7.68 -13.60
C LEU A 145 -1.93 6.55 -13.44
N ILE A 146 -1.80 5.83 -12.33
CA ILE A 146 -2.82 4.94 -11.77
C ILE A 146 -3.18 5.49 -10.39
N VAL A 147 -4.47 5.53 -10.05
CA VAL A 147 -4.90 5.89 -8.70
C VAL A 147 -5.10 4.63 -7.88
N GLY A 148 -4.47 4.58 -6.72
CA GLY A 148 -4.52 3.41 -5.88
C GLY A 148 -5.29 3.64 -4.59
N ILE A 149 -6.26 2.77 -4.32
CA ILE A 149 -7.09 2.76 -3.10
C ILE A 149 -6.82 1.51 -2.26
N THR A 150 -7.09 1.59 -0.97
CA THR A 150 -7.08 0.48 -0.03
C THR A 150 -8.52 0.10 0.29
N HIS A 151 -8.81 -1.19 0.29
CA HIS A 151 -10.12 -1.73 0.69
C HIS A 151 -10.00 -2.38 2.07
N VAL A 152 -10.70 -1.80 3.04
CA VAL A 152 -10.61 -2.22 4.46
C VAL A 152 -11.90 -2.84 4.97
N GLU A 153 -12.95 -2.90 4.16
CA GLU A 153 -14.28 -3.27 4.62
C GLU A 153 -14.52 -4.80 4.60
N PRO A 154 -15.29 -5.35 5.56
CA PRO A 154 -15.82 -4.66 6.74
C PRO A 154 -14.72 -4.45 7.79
N PHE A 155 -14.48 -3.21 8.21
CA PHE A 155 -13.33 -2.88 9.05
C PHE A 155 -13.24 -3.69 10.35
N ARG A 156 -14.38 -3.91 11.02
CA ARG A 156 -14.43 -4.70 12.26
C ARG A 156 -14.04 -6.16 12.03
N PHE A 157 -14.48 -6.74 10.91
CA PHE A 157 -14.13 -8.11 10.56
C PHE A 157 -12.64 -8.21 10.24
N THR A 158 -12.11 -7.34 9.36
CA THR A 158 -10.72 -7.43 8.87
C THR A 158 -9.68 -7.13 9.95
N ARG A 159 -10.08 -6.37 10.99
CA ARG A 159 -9.21 -5.92 12.10
C ARG A 159 -9.54 -6.53 13.47
N GLN A 160 -10.42 -7.54 13.54
CA GLN A 160 -10.76 -8.15 14.82
C GLN A 160 -9.52 -8.73 15.51
N GLY A 161 -9.32 -8.41 16.79
CA GLY A 161 -8.19 -8.92 17.57
C GLY A 161 -6.80 -8.35 17.23
N VAL A 162 -6.71 -7.36 16.34
CA VAL A 162 -5.42 -6.71 16.02
C VAL A 162 -4.95 -5.88 17.22
N SER A 163 -3.76 -6.18 17.72
CA SER A 163 -3.14 -5.40 18.80
C SER A 163 -2.92 -3.94 18.38
N GLY A 164 -3.20 -3.00 19.30
CA GLY A 164 -3.03 -1.56 19.05
C GLY A 164 -4.21 -0.87 18.34
N ILE A 165 -5.24 -1.62 17.91
CA ILE A 165 -6.48 -1.03 17.41
C ILE A 165 -7.51 -0.96 18.54
N SER A 166 -7.95 0.26 18.87
CA SER A 166 -8.95 0.48 19.92
C SER A 166 -10.26 -0.23 19.57
N GLY A 167 -10.75 -1.08 20.49
CA GLY A 167 -11.98 -1.85 20.32
C GLY A 167 -11.84 -3.15 19.52
N ALA A 168 -10.68 -3.45 18.94
CA ALA A 168 -10.50 -4.64 18.09
C ALA A 168 -10.78 -5.97 18.81
N GLU A 169 -10.45 -6.06 20.10
CA GLU A 169 -10.74 -7.22 20.94
C GLU A 169 -12.25 -7.52 21.03
N GLN A 170 -13.10 -6.48 21.00
CA GLN A 170 -14.55 -6.63 21.06
C GLN A 170 -15.15 -7.14 19.75
N TRP A 171 -14.39 -7.12 18.65
CA TRP A 171 -14.84 -7.57 17.33
C TRP A 171 -14.49 -9.04 17.06
N ARG A 172 -13.80 -9.72 17.98
CA ARG A 172 -13.47 -11.14 17.84
C ARG A 172 -14.74 -11.97 17.70
N GLY A 173 -14.74 -12.87 16.72
CA GLY A 173 -15.89 -13.72 16.39
C GLY A 173 -16.88 -13.08 15.42
N THR A 174 -16.65 -11.85 14.97
CA THR A 174 -17.43 -11.28 13.85
C THR A 174 -17.20 -12.10 12.58
N THR A 175 -18.28 -12.35 11.83
CA THR A 175 -18.26 -13.16 10.62
C THR A 175 -18.66 -12.34 9.41
N CYS A 176 -17.87 -12.37 8.34
CA CYS A 176 -18.24 -11.79 7.06
C CYS A 176 -18.98 -12.84 6.17
N CYS A 177 -20.01 -12.51 5.40
CA CYS A 177 -20.63 -11.19 5.24
C CYS A 177 -22.16 -11.32 5.13
N SER A 178 -22.87 -10.52 5.93
CA SER A 178 -24.30 -10.20 5.81
C SER A 178 -24.59 -9.35 4.56
N ALA A 179 -25.86 -9.19 4.21
CA ALA A 179 -26.25 -8.35 3.08
C ALA A 179 -25.78 -6.88 3.24
N GLN A 180 -25.81 -6.36 4.47
CA GLN A 180 -25.35 -5.01 4.79
C GLN A 180 -23.83 -4.89 4.64
N GLU A 181 -23.07 -5.89 5.08
CA GLU A 181 -21.61 -5.90 4.92
C GLU A 181 -21.21 -5.99 3.44
N LEU A 182 -21.94 -6.76 2.63
CA LEU A 182 -21.71 -6.80 1.19
C LEU A 182 -21.92 -5.42 0.53
N GLN A 183 -22.94 -4.66 0.97
CA GLN A 183 -23.13 -3.28 0.50
C GLN A 183 -22.00 -2.34 0.95
N LEU A 184 -21.54 -2.47 2.20
CA LEU A 184 -20.40 -1.69 2.70
C LEU A 184 -19.11 -2.03 1.95
N MET A 185 -18.91 -3.29 1.57
CA MET A 185 -17.77 -3.70 0.75
C MET A 185 -17.86 -3.17 -0.69
N ALA A 186 -19.05 -3.10 -1.27
CA ALA A 186 -19.24 -2.62 -2.64
C ALA A 186 -19.05 -1.10 -2.77
N LEU A 187 -19.53 -0.33 -1.78
CA LEU A 187 -19.59 1.13 -1.85
C LEU A 187 -18.25 1.82 -2.19
N PRO A 188 -17.11 1.52 -1.54
CA PRO A 188 -15.82 2.11 -1.91
C PRO A 188 -15.42 1.83 -3.36
N LEU A 189 -15.73 0.63 -3.86
CA LEU A 189 -15.39 0.24 -5.22
C LEU A 189 -16.30 0.94 -6.24
N ASP A 190 -17.57 1.16 -5.91
CA ASP A 190 -18.52 1.91 -6.76
C ASP A 190 -18.16 3.39 -6.86
N ILE A 191 -17.76 4.02 -5.74
CA ILE A 191 -17.25 5.38 -5.72
C ILE A 191 -16.02 5.48 -6.64
N ALA A 192 -15.08 4.55 -6.48
CA ALA A 192 -13.88 4.53 -7.29
C ALA A 192 -14.17 4.29 -8.78
N LYS A 193 -15.19 3.48 -9.10
CA LYS A 193 -15.56 3.19 -10.49
C LYS A 193 -16.16 4.40 -11.16
N THR A 194 -17.10 5.07 -10.49
CA THR A 194 -17.70 6.32 -10.96
C THR A 194 -16.61 7.36 -11.19
N TRP A 195 -15.74 7.57 -10.19
CA TRP A 195 -14.62 8.50 -10.30
C TRP A 195 -13.68 8.16 -11.47
N SER A 196 -13.36 6.88 -11.68
CA SER A 196 -12.50 6.41 -12.77
C SER A 196 -13.10 6.70 -14.15
N LEU A 197 -14.41 6.51 -14.32
CA LEU A 197 -15.12 6.79 -15.57
C LEU A 197 -15.15 8.29 -15.90
N GLU A 198 -15.37 9.13 -14.88
CA GLU A 198 -15.42 10.59 -15.02
C GLU A 198 -14.04 11.18 -15.34
N ASN A 199 -13.01 10.74 -14.60
CA ASN A 199 -11.67 11.33 -14.67
C ASN A 199 -10.75 10.62 -15.67
N ARG A 200 -11.17 9.45 -16.18
CA ARG A 200 -10.44 8.64 -17.17
C ARG A 200 -9.06 8.18 -16.70
N TYR A 201 -8.92 7.93 -15.40
CA TYR A 201 -7.74 7.30 -14.81
C TYR A 201 -8.07 5.90 -14.32
N PRO A 202 -7.20 4.90 -14.56
CA PRO A 202 -7.38 3.57 -14.01
C PRO A 202 -7.24 3.58 -12.49
N VAL A 203 -8.01 2.70 -11.84
CA VAL A 203 -7.93 2.48 -10.39
C VAL A 203 -7.35 1.10 -10.12
N TRP A 204 -6.50 1.05 -9.09
CA TRP A 204 -5.90 -0.18 -8.55
C TRP A 204 -6.30 -0.33 -7.08
N VAL A 205 -6.83 -1.50 -6.70
CA VAL A 205 -7.00 -1.87 -5.29
C VAL A 205 -5.64 -2.32 -4.75
N ARG A 206 -4.93 -1.38 -4.14
CA ARG A 206 -3.54 -1.55 -3.69
C ARG A 206 -3.38 -2.57 -2.60
N ASP A 207 -4.41 -2.70 -1.78
CA ASP A 207 -4.37 -3.55 -0.60
C ASP A 207 -5.80 -3.90 -0.15
N PHE A 208 -5.98 -5.16 0.23
CA PHE A 208 -7.14 -5.68 0.95
C PHE A 208 -6.72 -6.93 1.70
N VAL A 209 -7.03 -6.99 3.00
CA VAL A 209 -6.44 -7.96 3.92
C VAL A 209 -7.44 -8.39 4.99
N SER A 210 -7.15 -9.51 5.66
CA SER A 210 -7.83 -9.93 6.88
C SER A 210 -6.82 -10.52 7.87
N TYR A 211 -6.94 -10.15 9.14
CA TYR A 211 -5.99 -10.53 10.21
C TYR A 211 -5.91 -12.04 10.42
N GLN A 212 -4.72 -12.55 10.73
CA GLN A 212 -4.41 -13.98 10.81
C GLN A 212 -5.24 -14.76 11.85
N ASP A 213 -5.66 -14.11 12.95
CA ASP A 213 -6.45 -14.76 14.00
C ASP A 213 -7.88 -15.12 13.55
N ILE A 214 -8.31 -14.62 12.39
CA ILE A 214 -9.61 -14.93 11.81
C ILE A 214 -9.54 -16.34 11.19
N PRO A 215 -10.55 -17.21 11.43
CA PRO A 215 -10.62 -18.53 10.80
C PRO A 215 -10.36 -18.46 9.28
N ILE A 216 -9.47 -19.33 8.78
CA ILE A 216 -8.94 -19.24 7.42
C ILE A 216 -10.02 -19.25 6.34
N GLU A 217 -11.11 -19.99 6.55
CA GLU A 217 -12.25 -20.05 5.62
C GLU A 217 -13.00 -18.72 5.52
N LEU A 218 -13.10 -17.97 6.63
CA LEU A 218 -13.69 -16.63 6.63
C LEU A 218 -12.77 -15.62 5.94
N ARG A 219 -11.45 -15.71 6.17
CA ARG A 219 -10.45 -14.90 5.45
C ARG A 219 -10.51 -15.17 3.94
N ALA A 220 -10.58 -16.43 3.54
CA ALA A 220 -10.71 -16.85 2.15
C ALA A 220 -12.01 -16.37 1.50
N ARG A 221 -13.14 -16.46 2.21
CA ARG A 221 -14.43 -15.93 1.74
C ARG A 221 -14.35 -14.42 1.51
N HIS A 222 -13.81 -13.66 2.46
CA HIS A 222 -13.64 -12.21 2.32
C HIS A 222 -12.73 -11.85 1.14
N ALA A 223 -11.57 -12.51 1.03
CA ALA A 223 -10.63 -12.26 -0.06
C ALA A 223 -11.27 -12.50 -1.44
N ARG A 224 -12.02 -13.61 -1.61
CA ARG A 224 -12.72 -13.91 -2.86
C ARG A 224 -13.76 -12.84 -3.21
N LEU A 225 -14.54 -12.41 -2.22
CA LEU A 225 -15.58 -11.39 -2.44
C LEU A 225 -15.00 -10.04 -2.85
N VAL A 226 -13.92 -9.59 -2.21
CA VAL A 226 -13.26 -8.33 -2.59
C VAL A 226 -12.61 -8.45 -3.98
N ARG A 227 -11.92 -9.57 -4.25
CA ARG A 227 -11.31 -9.86 -5.56
C ARG A 227 -12.34 -9.78 -6.69
N GLN A 228 -13.44 -10.54 -6.56
CA GLN A 228 -14.52 -10.58 -7.55
C GLN A 228 -15.14 -9.19 -7.75
N ALA A 229 -15.45 -8.47 -6.66
CA ALA A 229 -16.02 -7.14 -6.75
C ALA A 229 -15.08 -6.12 -7.42
N ALA A 230 -13.77 -6.23 -7.21
CA ALA A 230 -12.77 -5.40 -7.89
C ALA A 230 -12.68 -5.74 -9.38
N GLU A 231 -12.64 -7.02 -9.72
CA GLU A 231 -12.55 -7.53 -11.10
C GLU A 231 -13.78 -7.17 -11.93
N GLU A 232 -14.99 -7.28 -11.36
CA GLU A 232 -16.25 -6.87 -12.00
C GLU A 232 -16.24 -5.38 -12.41
N ARG A 233 -15.52 -4.55 -11.67
CA ARG A 233 -15.36 -3.11 -11.96
C ARG A 233 -14.17 -2.82 -12.88
N GLY A 234 -13.40 -3.84 -13.26
CA GLY A 234 -12.22 -3.74 -14.10
C GLY A 234 -10.99 -3.20 -13.38
N PHE A 235 -10.93 -3.33 -12.05
CA PHE A 235 -9.76 -2.92 -11.29
C PHE A 235 -8.74 -4.05 -11.21
N SER A 236 -7.47 -3.70 -11.38
CA SER A 236 -6.39 -4.53 -10.88
C SER A 236 -6.41 -4.52 -9.35
N TRP A 237 -5.75 -5.49 -8.73
CA TRP A 237 -5.71 -5.60 -7.27
C TRP A 237 -4.41 -6.24 -6.78
N VAL A 238 -4.07 -6.01 -5.50
CA VAL A 238 -3.04 -6.74 -4.76
C VAL A 238 -3.61 -7.11 -3.39
N TYR A 239 -3.40 -8.37 -2.99
CA TYR A 239 -3.70 -8.83 -1.64
C TYR A 239 -2.49 -8.55 -0.74
N GLY A 240 -2.73 -7.90 0.40
CA GLY A 240 -1.74 -7.72 1.46
C GLY A 240 -1.89 -8.80 2.55
N ASP A 241 -0.84 -9.34 3.14
CA ASP A 241 0.56 -9.27 2.74
C ASP A 241 1.02 -10.68 2.32
N PHE A 242 2.29 -10.83 1.96
CA PHE A 242 2.89 -12.11 1.66
C PHE A 242 3.06 -12.95 2.95
N SER A 243 3.68 -12.40 4.00
CA SER A 243 4.14 -13.20 5.17
C SER A 243 4.12 -12.50 6.54
N THR A 244 3.26 -11.48 6.71
CA THR A 244 3.05 -10.81 8.02
C THR A 244 1.81 -11.35 8.72
N ASP A 245 1.28 -10.65 9.74
CA ASP A 245 0.03 -11.02 10.43
C ASP A 245 -1.24 -11.00 9.53
N PHE A 246 -1.06 -10.66 8.26
CA PHE A 246 -2.08 -10.66 7.21
C PHE A 246 -1.70 -11.60 6.06
N GLY A 247 -0.60 -12.36 6.23
CA GLY A 247 0.07 -13.15 5.22
C GLY A 247 -0.77 -14.28 4.61
N ILE A 248 -0.36 -14.69 3.41
CA ILE A 248 -0.81 -15.91 2.72
C ILE A 248 0.28 -16.99 2.61
N TYR A 249 1.50 -16.69 3.05
CA TYR A 249 2.65 -17.57 2.97
C TYR A 249 3.41 -17.58 4.29
N GLU A 250 3.64 -18.77 4.83
CA GLU A 250 4.45 -18.99 6.02
C GLU A 250 5.92 -19.19 5.62
N THR A 251 6.77 -18.24 5.98
CA THR A 251 8.19 -18.23 5.58
C THR A 251 9.03 -19.25 6.34
N ALA A 252 8.64 -19.66 7.54
CA ALA A 252 9.40 -20.67 8.29
C ALA A 252 9.19 -22.08 7.73
N SER A 253 7.96 -22.40 7.30
CA SER A 253 7.59 -23.73 6.82
C SER A 253 7.52 -23.85 5.30
N HIS A 254 7.62 -22.73 4.58
CA HIS A 254 7.45 -22.64 3.13
C HIS A 254 6.08 -23.12 2.65
N VAL A 255 5.03 -22.81 3.40
CA VAL A 255 3.67 -23.29 3.14
C VAL A 255 2.75 -22.13 2.77
N TRP A 256 1.97 -22.33 1.71
CA TRP A 256 0.87 -21.45 1.35
C TRP A 256 -0.36 -21.71 2.21
N GLN A 257 -1.05 -20.65 2.60
CA GLN A 257 -2.40 -20.70 3.15
C GLN A 257 -3.39 -21.04 2.03
N MET A 258 -3.53 -22.33 1.74
CA MET A 258 -4.21 -22.82 0.54
C MET A 258 -5.63 -22.26 0.32
N PRO A 259 -6.50 -22.11 1.34
CA PRO A 259 -7.83 -21.52 1.13
C PRO A 259 -7.75 -20.05 0.64
N LEU A 260 -6.80 -19.26 1.14
CA LEU A 260 -6.56 -17.89 0.68
C LEU A 260 -5.98 -17.86 -0.73
N LEU A 261 -4.99 -18.70 -1.01
CA LEU A 261 -4.41 -18.78 -2.36
C LEU A 261 -5.48 -19.14 -3.40
N GLN A 262 -6.35 -20.10 -3.09
CA GLN A 262 -7.48 -20.48 -3.95
C GLN A 262 -8.54 -19.39 -4.05
N ALA A 263 -8.77 -18.61 -2.99
CA ALA A 263 -9.66 -17.45 -3.07
C ALA A 263 -9.12 -16.35 -4.00
N LEU A 264 -7.79 -16.21 -4.11
CA LEU A 264 -7.15 -15.18 -4.93
C LEU A 264 -6.91 -15.61 -6.38
N LEU A 265 -6.60 -16.90 -6.63
CA LEU A 265 -6.24 -17.40 -7.96
C LEU A 265 -7.29 -18.34 -8.58
N GLY A 266 -8.24 -18.82 -7.78
CA GLY A 266 -9.33 -19.66 -8.25
C GLY A 266 -10.45 -18.86 -8.93
N PRO A 267 -11.55 -19.53 -9.34
CA PRO A 267 -12.73 -18.85 -9.84
C PRO A 267 -13.36 -17.90 -8.82
#